data_AF-A0A538NQ58-F1
#
_entry.id   AF-A0A538NQ58-F1
#
_cell.length_a   1.000
_cell.length_b   1.000
_cell.length_c   1.000
_cell.angle_alpha   90.00
_cell.angle_beta   90.00
_cell.angle_gamma   90.00
#
_symmetry.space_group_name_H-M   'P 1'
#
loop_
_entity.id
_entity.type
_entity.pdbx_description
1 polymer ?
#
loop_
_entity_poly.entity_id
_entity_poly.type
_entity_poly.pdbx_seq_one_letter_code
_entity_poly.pdbx_strand_id
1 'polypeptide(L)'
;MITRHIAAVSVSLFLIAVLPLFAQEHPRAPQQSQSQQLPQTRTGAPQAAMTEATMSDVSDGLKKFISGYAAKSADKKFHIPYQRKDLALDLVKVHDDRFSSLGGDKYFACVDMKGTDGKIYDIDFFMAVGARSLKITETSVHKINGKPLYNWKEEKGVWKKVRAS
;
A
#
# COMPACT_ATOMS: atom_id res chain seq x y z
N MET A 1 22.00 -66.10 -13.00
CA MET A 1 21.64 -64.86 -13.72
C MET A 1 20.24 -64.47 -13.27
N ILE A 2 20.13 -63.63 -12.23
CA ILE A 2 19.53 -62.26 -12.22
C ILE A 2 18.10 -62.27 -12.80
N THR A 3 17.03 -61.98 -12.04
CA THR A 3 16.59 -60.60 -11.79
C THR A 3 15.56 -60.53 -10.66
N ARG A 4 15.77 -59.62 -9.70
CA ARG A 4 14.81 -59.25 -8.65
C ARG A 4 14.08 -57.99 -9.12
N HIS A 5 12.76 -58.04 -9.25
CA HIS A 5 11.96 -56.83 -9.52
C HIS A 5 11.59 -56.15 -8.20
N ILE A 6 12.19 -54.99 -7.95
CA ILE A 6 11.81 -54.09 -6.86
C ILE A 6 10.77 -53.13 -7.44
N ALA A 7 9.51 -53.26 -7.02
CA ALA A 7 8.46 -52.29 -7.30
C ALA A 7 8.66 -51.09 -6.36
N ALA A 8 9.18 -49.99 -6.89
CA ALA A 8 9.26 -48.73 -6.16
C ALA A 8 7.89 -48.02 -6.21
N VAL A 9 7.27 -47.87 -5.05
CA VAL A 9 6.04 -47.10 -4.85
C VAL A 9 6.41 -45.62 -4.79
N SER A 10 6.01 -44.84 -5.79
CA SER A 10 6.18 -43.38 -5.78
C SER A 10 4.88 -42.73 -5.29
N VAL A 11 4.81 -42.40 -4.00
CA VAL A 11 3.76 -41.53 -3.46
C VAL A 11 4.16 -40.08 -3.75
N SER A 12 3.61 -39.50 -4.81
CA SER A 12 3.79 -38.09 -5.12
C SER A 12 3.00 -37.24 -4.12
N LEU A 13 3.67 -36.73 -3.10
CA LEU A 13 3.11 -35.80 -2.13
C LEU A 13 3.02 -34.40 -2.76
N PHE A 14 1.85 -34.06 -3.31
CA PHE A 14 1.55 -32.67 -3.70
C PHE A 14 1.37 -31.82 -2.44
N LEU A 15 2.46 -31.18 -1.99
CA LEU A 15 2.39 -30.05 -1.05
C LEU A 15 1.76 -28.86 -1.77
N ILE A 16 0.43 -28.75 -1.70
CA ILE A 16 -0.27 -27.51 -2.03
C ILE A 16 0.11 -26.52 -0.94
N ALA A 17 1.06 -25.63 -1.24
CA ALA A 17 1.39 -24.50 -0.38
C ALA A 17 0.16 -23.59 -0.32
N VAL A 18 -0.69 -23.78 0.68
CA VAL A 18 -1.72 -22.81 1.05
C VAL A 18 -0.96 -21.60 1.57
N LEU A 19 -0.77 -20.59 0.71
CA LEU A 19 -0.21 -19.32 1.15
C LEU A 19 -1.21 -18.69 2.14
N PRO A 20 -0.86 -18.57 3.43
CA PRO A 20 -1.72 -17.89 4.38
C PRO A 20 -1.88 -16.43 3.96
N LEU A 21 -3.11 -16.01 3.68
CA LEU A 21 -3.51 -14.62 3.48
C LEU A 21 -3.44 -13.88 4.82
N PHE A 22 -2.23 -13.60 5.29
CA PHE A 22 -2.01 -12.81 6.49
C PHE A 22 -2.39 -11.35 6.24
N ALA A 23 -2.92 -10.69 7.26
CA ALA A 23 -3.13 -9.25 7.23
C ALA A 23 -1.78 -8.53 7.05
N GLN A 24 -1.76 -7.48 6.23
CA GLN A 24 -0.58 -6.69 5.88
C GLN A 24 -0.71 -5.26 6.42
N GLU A 25 0.41 -4.56 6.60
CA GLU A 25 0.37 -3.17 7.06
C GLU A 25 -0.18 -2.19 6.02
N HIS A 26 -0.15 -2.51 4.73
CA HIS A 26 -0.67 -1.65 3.68
C HIS A 26 -1.17 -2.44 2.46
N PRO A 27 -2.11 -1.88 1.67
CA PRO A 27 -2.52 -2.43 0.39
C PRO A 27 -1.34 -2.55 -0.56
N ARG A 28 -1.35 -3.60 -1.37
CA ARG A 28 -0.34 -3.85 -2.40
C ARG A 28 -0.95 -4.61 -3.58
N ALA A 29 -0.25 -4.74 -4.69
CA ALA A 29 -0.72 -5.64 -5.75
C ALA A 29 -0.52 -7.12 -5.33
N PRO A 30 -1.41 -8.05 -5.71
CA PRO A 30 -1.34 -9.48 -5.33
C PRO A 30 -0.02 -10.19 -5.71
N GLN A 31 0.76 -9.65 -6.65
CA GLN A 31 2.06 -10.20 -7.05
C GLN A 31 3.27 -9.58 -6.35
N GLN A 32 3.11 -8.51 -5.58
CA GLN A 32 4.23 -7.92 -4.86
C GLN A 32 4.33 -8.53 -3.45
N SER A 33 4.67 -9.81 -3.38
CA SER A 33 5.08 -10.47 -2.13
C SER A 33 6.27 -9.74 -1.50
N GLN A 34 6.38 -9.76 -0.17
CA GLN A 34 7.39 -9.06 0.65
C GLN A 34 8.86 -9.26 0.23
N SER A 35 9.16 -10.23 -0.64
CA SER A 35 10.51 -10.54 -1.13
C SER A 35 11.00 -9.68 -2.30
N GLN A 36 10.23 -8.71 -2.81
CA GLN A 36 10.68 -7.80 -3.87
C GLN A 36 11.32 -6.50 -3.33
N GLN A 37 12.17 -6.61 -2.31
CA GLN A 37 13.22 -5.61 -2.12
C GLN A 37 14.32 -5.94 -3.15
N LEU A 38 14.09 -5.46 -4.37
CA LEU A 38 14.91 -5.48 -5.61
C LEU A 38 16.03 -6.56 -5.70
N PRO A 39 15.96 -7.46 -6.70
CA PRO A 39 16.81 -7.27 -7.89
C PRO A 39 16.11 -7.50 -9.24
N GLN A 40 16.71 -6.92 -10.27
CA GLN A 40 16.28 -6.89 -11.67
C GLN A 40 16.19 -8.27 -12.38
N THR A 41 15.59 -8.22 -13.57
CA THR A 41 15.60 -9.18 -14.69
C THR A 41 14.83 -10.51 -14.56
N ARG A 42 13.62 -10.55 -15.17
CA ARG A 42 13.30 -11.55 -16.22
C ARG A 42 12.01 -11.20 -16.99
N THR A 43 12.09 -11.42 -18.30
CA THR A 43 11.21 -11.04 -19.40
C THR A 43 9.92 -11.88 -19.44
N GLY A 44 8.75 -11.23 -19.55
CA GLY A 44 7.46 -11.91 -19.78
C GLY A 44 6.19 -11.05 -19.60
N ALA A 45 5.98 -10.06 -20.49
CA ALA A 45 4.72 -9.37 -20.89
C ALA A 45 3.71 -8.81 -19.82
N PRO A 46 2.83 -7.89 -20.23
CA PRO A 46 2.92 -6.43 -20.17
C PRO A 46 2.41 -5.81 -18.83
N GLN A 47 2.41 -6.55 -17.71
CA GLN A 47 1.78 -6.10 -16.46
C GLN A 47 2.73 -5.44 -15.44
N ALA A 48 4.03 -5.43 -15.71
CA ALA A 48 5.08 -4.98 -14.80
C ALA A 48 5.98 -3.93 -15.46
N ALA A 49 5.49 -2.69 -15.55
CA ALA A 49 6.32 -1.50 -15.68
C ALA A 49 5.46 -0.24 -15.44
N MET A 50 5.00 -0.04 -14.20
CA MET A 50 4.98 1.36 -13.77
C MET A 50 6.43 1.75 -13.61
N THR A 51 6.84 2.72 -14.39
CA THR A 51 8.19 3.23 -14.28
C THR A 51 8.33 3.92 -12.93
N GLU A 52 9.55 3.92 -12.39
CA GLU A 52 9.90 4.72 -11.21
C GLU A 52 9.47 6.18 -11.40
N ALA A 53 9.55 6.70 -12.64
CA ALA A 53 9.03 8.01 -13.02
C ALA A 53 7.53 8.16 -12.74
N THR A 54 6.68 7.18 -13.10
CA THR A 54 5.24 7.24 -12.78
C THR A 54 4.99 7.25 -11.27
N MET A 55 5.73 6.45 -10.49
CA MET A 55 5.57 6.43 -9.02
C MET A 55 6.02 7.76 -8.41
N SER A 56 7.13 8.33 -8.89
CA SER A 56 7.62 9.65 -8.50
C SER A 56 6.61 10.75 -8.83
N ASP A 57 6.03 10.73 -10.04
CA ASP A 57 5.03 11.71 -10.47
C ASP A 57 3.78 11.67 -9.60
N VAL A 58 3.33 10.48 -9.19
CA VAL A 58 2.17 10.33 -8.31
C VAL A 58 2.50 10.73 -6.87
N SER A 59 3.69 10.39 -6.36
CA SER A 59 4.18 10.86 -5.05
C SER A 59 4.25 12.40 -5.01
N ASP A 60 4.79 13.02 -6.05
CA ASP A 60 4.86 14.48 -6.16
C ASP A 60 3.49 15.12 -6.36
N GLY A 61 2.61 14.47 -7.11
CA GLY A 61 1.21 14.85 -7.22
C GLY A 61 0.50 14.85 -5.86
N LEU A 62 0.76 13.85 -5.02
CA LEU A 62 0.23 13.77 -3.65
C LEU A 62 0.79 14.89 -2.76
N LYS A 63 2.11 15.14 -2.80
CA LYS A 63 2.73 16.26 -2.06
C LYS A 63 2.13 17.60 -2.48
N LYS A 64 1.95 17.83 -3.78
CA LYS A 64 1.31 19.03 -4.34
C LYS A 64 -0.17 19.14 -3.92
N PHE A 65 -0.89 18.03 -3.89
CA PHE A 65 -2.26 18.01 -3.38
C PHE A 65 -2.32 18.44 -1.92
N ILE A 66 -1.49 17.85 -1.05
CA ILE A 66 -1.46 18.16 0.38
C ILE A 66 -1.09 19.62 0.61
N SER A 67 -0.03 20.11 -0.01
CA SER A 67 0.41 21.51 0.14
C SER A 67 -0.60 22.49 -0.44
N GLY A 68 -1.20 22.20 -1.59
CA GLY A 68 -2.23 23.01 -2.21
C GLY A 68 -3.54 23.05 -1.42
N TYR A 69 -3.91 21.94 -0.78
CA TYR A 69 -5.02 21.89 0.18
C TYR A 69 -4.70 22.75 1.39
N ALA A 70 -3.54 22.54 2.00
CA ALA A 70 -3.10 23.28 3.18
C ALA A 70 -3.03 24.78 2.91
N ALA A 71 -2.48 25.21 1.77
CA ALA A 71 -2.41 26.61 1.39
C ALA A 71 -3.78 27.32 1.34
N LYS A 72 -4.86 26.58 1.06
CA LYS A 72 -6.24 27.09 1.01
C LYS A 72 -6.93 27.12 2.38
N SER A 73 -6.43 26.37 3.36
CA SER A 73 -6.92 26.44 4.74
C SER A 73 -6.49 27.74 5.43
N ALA A 74 -7.22 28.12 6.48
CA ALA A 74 -6.96 29.33 7.25
C ALA A 74 -5.66 29.24 8.08
N ASP A 75 -5.37 28.07 8.64
CA ASP A 75 -4.22 27.79 9.51
C ASP A 75 -3.04 27.12 8.76
N LYS A 76 -3.13 27.03 7.43
CA LYS A 76 -2.14 26.43 6.54
C LYS A 76 -1.87 24.94 6.81
N LYS A 77 -2.91 24.19 7.21
CA LYS A 77 -2.83 22.76 7.52
C LYS A 77 -3.70 21.90 6.61
N PHE A 78 -3.34 20.63 6.53
CA PHE A 78 -4.18 19.62 5.91
C PHE A 78 -5.23 19.15 6.91
N HIS A 79 -6.50 19.14 6.51
CA HIS A 79 -7.61 18.79 7.41
C HIS A 79 -8.27 17.48 7.02
N ILE A 80 -8.43 16.59 8.00
CA ILE A 80 -9.22 15.36 7.84
C ILE A 80 -10.14 15.13 9.05
N PRO A 81 -11.36 14.63 8.82
CA PRO A 81 -12.22 14.20 9.90
C PRO A 81 -11.70 12.90 10.52
N TYR A 82 -11.63 12.85 11.85
CA TYR A 82 -11.28 11.66 12.62
C TYR A 82 -11.96 11.65 13.99
N GLN A 83 -12.72 10.60 14.30
CA GLN A 83 -13.43 10.44 15.59
C GLN A 83 -14.23 11.69 16.02
N ARG A 84 -15.00 12.29 15.11
CA ARG A 84 -15.78 13.54 15.33
C ARG A 84 -14.93 14.78 15.61
N LYS A 85 -13.62 14.71 15.38
CA LYS A 85 -12.69 15.84 15.38
C LYS A 85 -12.26 16.15 13.97
N ASP A 86 -11.81 17.38 13.78
CA ASP A 86 -11.11 17.81 12.58
C ASP A 86 -9.62 17.88 12.92
N LEU A 87 -8.81 17.00 12.32
CA LEU A 87 -7.38 16.96 12.55
C LEU A 87 -6.71 17.97 11.63
N ALA A 88 -6.04 18.96 12.21
CA ALA A 88 -5.17 19.88 11.50
C ALA A 88 -3.74 19.31 11.49
N LEU A 89 -3.21 19.04 10.30
CA LEU A 89 -2.03 18.22 10.08
C LEU A 89 -0.97 18.95 9.24
N ASP A 90 0.29 18.87 9.69
CA ASP A 90 1.46 19.29 8.92
C ASP A 90 2.12 18.05 8.27
N LEU A 91 2.44 18.14 6.98
CA LEU A 91 3.15 17.07 6.25
C LEU A 91 4.56 16.87 6.84
N VAL A 92 4.88 15.62 7.21
CA VAL A 92 6.23 15.24 7.65
C VAL A 92 6.95 14.49 6.53
N LYS A 93 6.36 13.41 6.03
CA LYS A 93 7.00 12.54 5.04
C LYS A 93 5.98 11.71 4.25
N VAL A 94 6.19 11.57 2.95
CA VAL A 94 5.54 10.52 2.14
C VAL A 94 6.46 9.30 2.12
N HIS A 95 5.96 8.12 2.48
CA HIS A 95 6.75 6.88 2.46
C HIS A 95 6.74 6.29 1.05
N ASP A 96 7.76 6.61 0.26
CA ASP A 96 7.89 6.08 -1.11
C ASP A 96 8.05 4.54 -1.12
N ASP A 97 8.59 3.95 -0.06
CA ASP A 97 8.70 2.49 0.14
C ASP A 97 7.34 1.79 0.38
N ARG A 98 6.35 2.54 0.87
CA ARG A 98 4.98 2.07 1.14
C ARG A 98 4.00 2.53 0.05
N PHE A 99 4.51 3.19 -0.97
CA PHE A 99 3.73 3.58 -2.13
C PHE A 99 3.48 2.36 -3.01
N SER A 100 2.21 2.08 -3.32
CA SER A 100 1.81 0.89 -4.06
C SER A 100 0.78 1.24 -5.13
N SER A 101 0.92 0.63 -6.30
CA SER A 101 -0.18 0.61 -7.26
C SER A 101 -1.10 -0.56 -6.97
N LEU A 102 -2.39 -0.31 -7.10
CA LEU A 102 -3.46 -1.28 -6.92
C LEU A 102 -4.06 -1.73 -8.26
N GLY A 103 -3.48 -1.29 -9.38
CA GLY A 103 -3.98 -1.55 -10.73
C GLY A 103 -5.13 -0.63 -11.15
N GLY A 104 -5.41 -0.56 -12.47
CA GLY A 104 -6.49 0.26 -13.02
C GLY A 104 -6.39 1.74 -12.64
N ASP A 105 -5.18 2.29 -12.72
CA ASP A 105 -4.80 3.66 -12.34
C ASP A 105 -5.07 4.03 -10.87
N LYS A 106 -5.22 3.02 -10.00
CA LYS A 106 -5.39 3.22 -8.55
C LYS A 106 -4.07 3.07 -7.83
N TYR A 107 -3.85 3.93 -6.85
CA TYR A 107 -2.62 3.99 -6.08
C TYR A 107 -2.92 4.16 -4.59
N PHE A 108 -1.96 3.76 -3.77
CA PHE A 108 -1.97 3.87 -2.33
C PHE A 108 -0.66 4.49 -1.85
N ALA A 109 -0.74 5.38 -0.87
CA ALA A 109 0.42 5.89 -0.15
C ALA A 109 0.11 6.06 1.33
N CYS A 110 1.12 5.85 2.18
CA CYS A 110 1.07 6.16 3.60
C CYS A 110 1.93 7.39 3.86
N VAL A 111 1.39 8.37 4.58
CA VAL A 111 2.03 9.68 4.79
C VAL A 111 2.09 9.99 6.28
N ASP A 112 3.28 10.27 6.79
CA ASP A 112 3.47 10.77 8.15
C ASP A 112 3.07 12.23 8.21
N MET A 113 2.22 12.54 9.18
CA MET A 113 1.71 13.87 9.44
C MET A 113 1.78 14.20 10.93
N LYS A 114 2.12 15.43 11.27
CA LYS A 114 2.16 15.90 12.66
C LYS A 114 0.89 16.68 12.97
N GLY A 115 0.17 16.27 14.01
CA GLY A 115 -0.99 17.01 14.51
C GLY A 115 -0.59 18.17 15.43
N THR A 116 -1.49 19.13 15.58
CA THR A 116 -1.36 20.22 16.56
C THR A 116 -1.32 19.74 18.01
N ASP A 117 -1.80 18.53 18.26
CA ASP A 117 -1.71 17.84 19.56
C ASP A 117 -0.35 17.17 19.80
N GLY A 118 0.62 17.36 18.91
CA GLY A 118 1.98 16.85 19.02
C GLY A 118 2.13 15.38 18.61
N LYS A 119 1.06 14.69 18.23
CA LYS A 119 1.12 13.29 17.80
C LYS A 119 1.53 13.17 16.33
N ILE A 120 2.13 12.03 16.00
CA ILE A 120 2.36 11.62 14.62
C ILE A 120 1.22 10.71 14.18
N TYR A 121 0.66 11.02 13.03
CA TYR A 121 -0.40 10.29 12.38
C TYR A 121 0.11 9.75 11.05
N ASP A 122 -0.01 8.45 10.84
CA ASP A 122 0.20 7.84 9.53
C ASP A 122 -1.17 7.89 8.82
N ILE A 123 -1.27 8.67 7.75
CA ILE A 123 -2.50 8.81 6.97
C ILE A 123 -2.37 8.01 5.68
N ASP A 124 -3.30 7.08 5.49
CA ASP A 124 -3.46 6.34 4.25
C ASP A 124 -4.18 7.23 3.22
N PHE A 125 -3.65 7.28 2.00
CA PHE A 125 -4.24 7.95 0.84
C PHE A 125 -4.48 6.95 -0.27
N PHE A 126 -5.74 6.79 -0.66
CA PHE A 126 -6.11 6.13 -1.90
C PHE A 126 -6.28 7.17 -2.99
N MET A 127 -5.75 6.87 -4.17
CA MET A 127 -5.67 7.79 -5.29
C MET A 127 -6.11 7.12 -6.58
N ALA A 128 -6.72 7.90 -7.46
CA ALA A 128 -6.96 7.54 -8.85
C ALA A 128 -6.24 8.55 -9.75
N VAL A 129 -5.46 8.05 -10.70
CA VAL A 129 -4.74 8.87 -11.68
C VAL A 129 -5.49 8.81 -13.01
N GLY A 130 -5.92 9.97 -13.51
CA GLY A 130 -6.39 10.13 -14.88
C GLY A 130 -5.29 10.71 -15.77
N ALA A 131 -5.58 10.83 -17.06
CA ALA A 131 -4.61 11.32 -18.06
C ALA A 131 -3.93 12.67 -17.72
N ARG A 132 -4.54 13.50 -16.87
CA ARG A 132 -4.02 14.82 -16.47
C ARG A 132 -4.31 15.19 -15.01
N SER A 133 -4.79 14.27 -14.19
CA SER A 133 -5.22 14.59 -12.84
C SER A 133 -4.95 13.46 -11.86
N LEU A 134 -4.58 13.83 -10.64
CA LEU A 134 -4.54 12.94 -9.49
C LEU A 134 -5.72 13.30 -8.58
N LYS A 135 -6.55 12.32 -8.27
CA LYS A 135 -7.70 12.48 -7.37
C LYS A 135 -7.49 11.64 -6.12
N ILE A 136 -7.59 12.25 -4.95
CA ILE A 136 -7.70 11.51 -3.68
C ILE A 136 -9.12 10.95 -3.59
N THR A 137 -9.24 9.64 -3.41
CA THR A 137 -10.53 8.94 -3.33
C THR A 137 -10.91 8.57 -1.91
N GLU A 138 -9.93 8.32 -1.04
CA GLU A 138 -10.15 8.03 0.37
C GLU A 138 -8.92 8.48 1.17
N THR A 139 -9.17 8.97 2.38
CA THR A 139 -8.14 9.14 3.41
C THR A 139 -8.56 8.48 4.71
N SER A 140 -7.60 7.91 5.45
CA SER A 140 -7.88 7.41 6.79
C SER A 140 -6.64 7.43 7.69
N VAL A 141 -6.87 7.66 8.98
CA VAL A 141 -5.83 7.52 10.00
C VAL A 141 -5.52 6.04 10.19
N HIS A 142 -4.30 5.63 9.87
CA HIS A 142 -3.83 4.26 9.96
C HIS A 142 -3.07 4.02 11.26
N LYS A 143 -2.12 4.90 11.62
CA LYS A 143 -1.37 4.80 12.88
C LYS A 143 -1.42 6.10 13.66
N ILE A 144 -1.29 5.97 14.98
CA ILE A 144 -1.08 7.10 15.89
C ILE A 144 0.14 6.79 16.75
N ASN A 145 1.17 7.64 16.67
CA ASN A 145 2.46 7.46 17.32
C ASN A 145 3.04 6.05 17.06
N GLY A 146 3.00 5.61 15.80
CA GLY A 146 3.49 4.31 15.36
C GLY A 146 2.60 3.11 15.71
N LYS A 147 1.51 3.29 16.47
CA LYS A 147 0.58 2.21 16.81
C LYS A 147 -0.49 2.06 15.73
N PRO A 148 -0.61 0.91 15.04
CA PRO A 148 -1.63 0.70 14.03
C PRO A 148 -3.02 0.58 14.63
N LEU A 149 -4.00 1.19 13.98
CA LEU A 149 -5.43 1.11 14.31
C LEU A 149 -6.11 -0.06 13.58
N TYR A 150 -5.59 -0.43 12.41
CA TYR A 150 -6.05 -1.55 11.60
C TYR A 150 -4.87 -2.10 10.78
N ASN A 151 -5.06 -3.28 10.24
CA ASN A 151 -4.25 -3.84 9.16
C ASN A 151 -5.13 -3.93 7.89
N TRP A 152 -4.52 -4.34 6.79
CA TRP A 152 -5.16 -4.52 5.50
C TRP A 152 -5.23 -6.00 5.12
N LYS A 153 -6.35 -6.40 4.52
CA LYS A 153 -6.52 -7.72 3.94
C LYS A 153 -7.17 -7.60 2.57
N GLU A 154 -6.56 -8.23 1.58
CA GLU A 154 -7.16 -8.33 0.25
C GLU A 154 -8.16 -9.48 0.22
N GLU A 155 -9.38 -9.20 -0.26
CA GLU A 155 -10.40 -10.21 -0.51
C GLU A 155 -11.01 -9.97 -1.89
N LYS A 156 -10.72 -10.88 -2.84
CA LYS A 156 -11.23 -10.85 -4.22
C LYS A 156 -10.93 -9.53 -4.94
N GLY A 157 -9.69 -9.02 -4.84
CA GLY A 157 -9.27 -7.75 -5.45
C GLY A 157 -9.75 -6.50 -4.71
N VAL A 158 -10.38 -6.65 -3.53
CA VAL A 158 -10.83 -5.52 -2.71
C VAL A 158 -10.05 -5.50 -1.40
N TRP A 159 -9.40 -4.38 -1.12
CA TRP A 159 -8.70 -4.14 0.13
C TRP A 159 -9.67 -3.75 1.25
N LYS A 160 -9.62 -4.48 2.37
CA LYS A 160 -10.45 -4.24 3.54
C LYS A 160 -9.59 -3.98 4.78
N LYS A 161 -10.04 -3.03 5.59
CA LYS A 161 -9.47 -2.78 6.93
C LYS A 161 -9.89 -3.94 7.84
N VAL A 162 -8.92 -4.57 8.49
CA VAL A 162 -9.12 -5.62 9.48
C VAL A 162 -8.50 -5.19 10.80
N ARG A 163 -8.97 -5.74 11.92
CA ARG A 163 -8.44 -5.38 13.24
C ARG A 163 -6.93 -5.58 13.29
N ALA A 164 -6.22 -4.56 13.79
CA ALA A 164 -4.80 -4.72 14.13
C ALA A 164 -4.69 -5.72 15.29
N SER A 165 -3.88 -6.75 15.08
CA SER A 165 -3.59 -7.81 16.06
C SER A 165 -2.66 -7.32 17.16
#